data_AF-A0A4Q3AJN9-F1
#
_entry.id   AF-A0A4Q3AJN9-F1
#
_cell.length_a   1.000
_cell.length_b   1.000
_cell.length_c   1.000
_cell.angle_alpha   90.00
_cell.angle_beta   90.00
_cell.angle_gamma   90.00
#
_symmetry.space_group_name_H-M   'P 1'
#
loop_
_entity.id
_entity.type
_entity.pdbx_description
1 polymer ?
#
loop_
_entity_poly.entity_id
_entity_poly.type
_entity_poly.pdbx_seq_one_letter_code
_entity_poly.pdbx_strand_id
1 'polypeptide(L)'
;MEDDFDESEMFSPSATAPKMPSAINPLAKYFRVPGLNVRLPSKGAYMPRGAINFTLNGEIAVSPMRAADELLMKSPDALMSGYAIEQLILSCAPEVKAPRLLSMADLDVLLLGIRAASYGEKMEVESTCPECGEASNFDVNLPAILATVKDLPPECLVRLSEDIIVSLRPYNVENGTQVAMAAFDESRRLQFAENEPENVRMQMLNESYSTISKLNADMMAQCVIHVITPEGMVMDPTMIREFINNIPRKWGNKIEKKLKELNSIGMDKRVDVKCGKCEHEWKTELEFNPANFFDQDS
;
A
#
# COMPACT_ATOMS: atom_id res chain seq x y z
N MET A 1 54.83 -51.55 33.33
CA MET A 1 54.85 -50.11 33.02
C MET A 1 53.59 -49.87 32.23
N GLU A 2 52.55 -49.51 32.96
CA GLU A 2 51.25 -49.10 32.44
C GLU A 2 51.45 -47.68 31.90
N ASP A 3 51.23 -47.48 30.60
CA ASP A 3 51.17 -46.14 30.01
C ASP A 3 49.75 -45.62 30.18
N ASP A 4 49.58 -44.72 31.14
CA ASP A 4 48.39 -43.89 31.34
C ASP A 4 48.21 -42.95 30.13
N PHE A 5 47.31 -43.31 29.23
CA PHE A 5 46.84 -42.42 28.17
C PHE A 5 45.69 -41.57 28.74
N ASP A 6 45.98 -40.30 29.03
CA ASP A 6 45.01 -39.35 29.57
C ASP A 6 44.13 -38.78 28.44
N GLU A 7 42.88 -39.25 28.34
CA GLU A 7 41.89 -38.79 27.36
C GLU A 7 41.40 -37.35 27.59
N SER A 8 41.80 -36.69 28.69
CA SER A 8 41.36 -35.32 29.01
C SER A 8 42.06 -34.22 28.19
N GLU A 9 43.12 -34.54 27.44
CA GLU A 9 43.79 -33.58 26.55
C GLU A 9 43.07 -33.32 25.22
N MET A 10 42.06 -34.12 24.83
CA MET A 10 41.32 -33.90 23.57
C MET A 10 40.22 -32.83 23.64
N PHE A 11 39.88 -32.33 24.83
CA PHE A 11 38.79 -31.36 24.99
C PHE A 11 39.19 -30.17 25.86
N SER A 12 40.15 -29.38 25.39
CA SER A 12 40.36 -28.00 25.86
C SER A 12 39.82 -27.00 24.84
N PRO A 13 38.79 -26.18 25.18
CA PRO A 13 38.30 -25.14 24.30
C PRO A 13 39.14 -23.88 24.52
N SER A 14 40.13 -23.62 23.67
CA SER A 14 40.74 -22.28 23.64
C SER A 14 41.35 -21.92 22.28
N ALA A 15 41.16 -20.64 21.97
CA ALA A 15 41.84 -19.82 20.98
C ALA A 15 41.32 -19.88 19.52
N THR A 16 40.34 -19.01 19.28
CA THR A 16 40.28 -18.11 18.12
C THR A 16 40.41 -18.76 16.75
N ALA A 17 39.27 -19.21 16.22
CA ALA A 17 39.13 -19.48 14.79
C ALA A 17 39.58 -18.24 13.99
N PRO A 18 40.46 -18.39 12.99
CA PRO A 18 40.81 -17.28 12.11
C PRO A 18 39.53 -16.82 11.41
N LYS A 19 39.17 -15.55 11.59
CA LYS A 19 38.13 -14.89 10.79
C LYS A 19 38.54 -15.01 9.32
N MET A 20 37.93 -15.94 8.59
CA MET A 20 38.03 -15.99 7.14
C MET A 20 37.66 -14.60 6.61
N PRO A 21 38.44 -14.01 5.68
CA PRO A 21 38.01 -12.80 4.99
C PRO A 21 36.67 -13.13 4.33
N SER A 22 35.67 -12.28 4.56
CA SER A 22 34.34 -12.44 3.98
C SER A 22 34.48 -12.66 2.48
N ALA A 23 34.30 -13.90 2.02
CA ALA A 23 34.40 -14.26 0.63
C ALA A 23 33.33 -13.44 -0.10
N ILE A 24 33.78 -12.43 -0.88
CA ILE A 24 32.90 -11.61 -1.70
C ILE A 24 32.19 -12.57 -2.65
N ASN A 25 30.86 -12.62 -2.57
CA ASN A 25 30.07 -13.53 -3.40
C ASN A 25 30.37 -13.23 -4.90
N PRO A 26 30.99 -14.16 -5.65
CA PRO A 26 31.38 -13.90 -7.04
C PRO A 26 30.18 -13.74 -7.98
N LEU A 27 28.99 -14.14 -7.53
CA LEU A 27 27.73 -13.98 -8.24
C LEU A 27 27.05 -12.64 -7.97
N ALA A 28 27.54 -11.85 -7.00
CA ALA A 28 26.93 -10.57 -6.61
C ALA A 28 26.82 -9.58 -7.79
N LYS A 29 27.73 -9.68 -8.77
CA LYS A 29 27.69 -8.85 -9.99
C LYS A 29 26.50 -9.17 -10.92
N TYR A 30 25.83 -10.30 -10.73
CA TYR A 30 24.63 -10.70 -11.47
C TYR A 30 23.35 -10.48 -10.67
N PHE A 31 23.44 -9.87 -9.49
CA PHE A 31 22.24 -9.50 -8.74
C PHE A 31 21.49 -8.40 -9.46
N ARG A 32 20.18 -8.33 -9.23
CA ARG A 32 19.35 -7.24 -9.76
C ARG A 32 19.93 -5.90 -9.34
N VAL A 33 19.94 -4.96 -10.27
CA VAL A 33 20.25 -3.57 -10.01
C VAL A 33 18.96 -2.76 -10.02
N PRO A 34 18.86 -1.67 -9.25
CA PRO A 34 17.73 -0.76 -9.34
C PRO A 34 17.59 -0.26 -10.79
N GLY A 35 16.37 -0.38 -11.33
CA GLY A 35 16.08 -0.10 -12.74
C GLY A 35 15.48 1.28 -12.98
N LEU A 36 14.81 1.86 -11.99
CA LEU A 36 14.05 3.10 -12.15
C LEU A 36 14.08 3.94 -10.87
N ASN A 37 14.04 5.26 -10.98
CA ASN A 37 13.79 6.14 -9.84
C ASN A 37 12.39 6.71 -9.94
N VAL A 38 11.65 6.71 -8.83
CA VAL A 38 10.30 7.27 -8.76
C VAL A 38 10.20 8.34 -7.67
N ARG A 39 9.35 9.33 -7.92
CA ARG A 39 9.02 10.38 -6.95
C ARG A 39 7.72 10.05 -6.26
N LEU A 40 7.75 9.99 -4.94
CA LEU A 40 6.54 9.78 -4.13
C LEU A 40 5.70 11.06 -4.06
N PRO A 41 4.37 10.98 -4.28
CA PRO A 41 3.50 12.14 -4.15
C PRO A 41 3.52 12.76 -2.75
N SER A 42 3.64 11.98 -1.67
CA SER A 42 3.71 12.52 -0.30
C SER A 42 5.08 13.05 0.10
N LYS A 43 6.15 12.69 -0.62
CA LYS A 43 7.55 12.93 -0.21
C LYS A 43 7.86 12.48 1.23
N GLY A 44 7.11 11.49 1.73
CA GLY A 44 7.25 10.97 3.09
C GLY A 44 6.68 11.87 4.19
N ALA A 45 5.89 12.90 3.87
CA ALA A 45 5.37 13.87 4.84
C ALA A 45 4.57 13.24 6.01
N TYR A 46 3.90 12.12 5.74
CA TYR A 46 3.05 11.43 6.72
C TYR A 46 3.73 10.24 7.40
N MET A 47 5.04 10.05 7.16
CA MET A 47 5.79 8.93 7.72
C MET A 47 6.67 9.38 8.89
N PRO A 48 6.98 8.46 9.83
CA PRO A 48 7.95 8.74 10.88
C PRO A 48 9.30 9.16 10.31
N ARG A 49 10.03 9.99 11.06
CA ARG A 49 11.38 10.41 10.67
C ARG A 49 12.28 9.19 10.47
N GLY A 50 12.98 9.14 9.34
CA GLY A 50 13.87 8.04 8.97
C GLY A 50 13.16 6.79 8.42
N ALA A 51 11.85 6.82 8.24
CA ALA A 51 11.11 5.70 7.65
C ALA A 51 11.33 5.57 6.12
N ILE A 52 11.76 6.64 5.45
CA ILE A 52 12.19 6.62 4.05
C ILE A 52 13.54 7.32 3.93
N ASN A 53 14.46 6.69 3.20
CA ASN A 53 15.71 7.30 2.78
C ASN A 53 15.64 7.72 1.31
N PHE A 54 15.44 9.00 1.04
CA PHE A 54 15.45 9.51 -0.33
C PHE A 54 16.87 9.65 -0.88
N THR A 55 16.98 9.54 -2.20
CA THR A 55 18.19 9.95 -2.92
C THR A 55 18.40 11.47 -2.84
N LEU A 56 19.56 11.96 -3.29
CA LEU A 56 19.85 13.40 -3.35
C LEU A 56 18.80 14.21 -4.13
N ASN A 57 18.10 13.59 -5.08
CA ASN A 57 17.07 14.22 -5.90
C ASN A 57 15.67 14.15 -5.28
N GLY A 58 15.51 13.54 -4.10
CA GLY A 58 14.20 13.34 -3.47
C GLY A 58 13.40 12.17 -4.06
N GLU A 59 14.07 11.22 -4.71
CA GLU A 59 13.47 10.06 -5.37
C GLU A 59 13.79 8.77 -4.61
N ILE A 60 13.08 7.69 -4.96
CA ILE A 60 13.32 6.33 -4.47
C ILE A 60 13.72 5.44 -5.64
N ALA A 61 14.80 4.68 -5.45
CA ALA A 61 15.24 3.70 -6.42
C ALA A 61 14.39 2.43 -6.30
N VAL A 62 13.87 1.97 -7.43
CA VAL A 62 13.02 0.79 -7.54
C VAL A 62 13.75 -0.27 -8.35
N SER A 63 13.78 -1.48 -7.79
CA SER A 63 14.37 -2.67 -8.39
C SER A 63 13.28 -3.58 -8.98
N PRO A 64 13.61 -4.38 -10.02
CA PRO A 64 12.69 -5.41 -10.52
C PRO A 64 12.41 -6.48 -9.46
N MET A 65 11.28 -7.16 -9.57
CA MET A 65 10.92 -8.29 -8.73
C MET A 65 11.91 -9.45 -8.85
N ARG A 66 12.13 -10.17 -7.76
CA ARG A 66 12.71 -11.52 -7.78
C ARG A 66 11.59 -12.53 -8.05
N ALA A 67 11.97 -13.72 -8.51
CA ALA A 67 11.05 -14.85 -8.61
C ALA A 67 10.30 -15.15 -7.30
N ALA A 68 10.95 -14.95 -6.15
CA ALA A 68 10.32 -15.10 -4.83
C ALA A 68 9.26 -14.02 -4.55
N ASP A 69 9.48 -12.79 -5.02
CA ASP A 69 8.53 -11.69 -4.85
C ASP A 69 7.27 -11.96 -5.70
N GLU A 70 7.45 -12.40 -6.94
CA GLU A 70 6.35 -12.75 -7.86
C GLU A 70 5.51 -13.93 -7.33
N LEU A 71 6.15 -14.98 -6.82
CA LEU A 71 5.43 -16.11 -6.22
C LEU A 71 4.62 -15.68 -4.98
N LEU A 72 5.15 -14.76 -4.18
CA LEU A 72 4.45 -14.24 -3.00
C LEU A 72 3.24 -13.39 -3.39
N MET A 73 3.36 -12.60 -4.46
CA MET A 73 2.26 -11.81 -5.01
C MET A 73 1.14 -12.67 -5.58
N LYS A 74 1.39 -13.94 -5.91
CA LYS A 74 0.36 -14.92 -6.32
C LYS A 74 -0.35 -15.59 -5.14
N SER A 75 0.03 -15.29 -3.89
CA SER A 75 -0.60 -15.87 -2.69
C SER A 75 -1.79 -15.02 -2.21
N PRO A 76 -3.05 -15.51 -2.32
CA PRO A 76 -4.22 -14.71 -1.94
C PRO A 76 -4.22 -14.32 -0.46
N ASP A 77 -3.81 -15.23 0.43
CA ASP A 77 -3.75 -14.97 1.88
C ASP A 77 -2.71 -13.90 2.24
N ALA A 78 -1.55 -13.94 1.58
CA ALA A 78 -0.51 -12.94 1.78
C ALA A 78 -0.91 -11.56 1.26
N LEU A 79 -1.66 -11.49 0.15
CA LEU A 79 -2.21 -10.24 -0.37
C LEU A 79 -3.29 -9.67 0.55
N MET A 80 -4.22 -10.51 1.00
CA MET A 80 -5.31 -10.10 1.88
C MET A 80 -4.82 -9.52 3.20
N SER A 81 -3.78 -10.13 3.80
CA SER A 81 -3.16 -9.64 5.03
C SER A 81 -2.23 -8.42 4.83
N GLY A 82 -2.02 -8.01 3.57
CA GLY A 82 -1.06 -6.96 3.18
C GLY A 82 0.41 -7.38 3.30
N TYR A 83 0.69 -8.62 3.72
CA TYR A 83 2.05 -9.14 3.89
C TYR A 83 2.82 -9.20 2.57
N ALA A 84 2.18 -9.63 1.49
CA ALA A 84 2.79 -9.68 0.17
C ALA A 84 3.23 -8.29 -0.30
N ILE A 85 2.38 -7.27 -0.14
CA ILE A 85 2.72 -5.87 -0.44
C ILE A 85 3.90 -5.40 0.39
N GLU A 86 3.88 -5.67 1.71
CA GLU A 86 4.96 -5.26 2.60
C GLU A 86 6.31 -5.86 2.18
N GLN A 87 6.35 -7.17 1.91
CA GLN A 87 7.57 -7.85 1.45
C GLN A 87 8.02 -7.37 0.07
N LEU A 88 7.07 -7.15 -0.85
CA LEU A 88 7.36 -6.63 -2.19
C LEU A 88 8.06 -5.27 -2.11
N ILE A 89 7.53 -4.34 -1.32
CA ILE A 89 8.12 -3.01 -1.14
C ILE A 89 9.49 -3.11 -0.46
N LEU A 90 9.65 -3.91 0.61
CA LEU A 90 10.95 -4.11 1.26
C LEU A 90 12.01 -4.70 0.32
N SER A 91 11.58 -5.56 -0.59
CA SER A 91 12.44 -6.21 -1.58
C SER A 91 12.82 -5.22 -2.69
N CYS A 92 11.85 -4.56 -3.30
CA CYS A 92 12.03 -3.78 -4.52
C CYS A 92 12.38 -2.30 -4.27
N ALA A 93 12.01 -1.73 -3.13
CA ALA A 93 12.29 -0.36 -2.71
C ALA A 93 12.81 -0.33 -1.26
N PRO A 94 14.01 -0.90 -0.99
CA PRO A 94 14.52 -1.13 0.36
C PRO A 94 14.73 0.16 1.17
N GLU A 95 14.74 1.33 0.53
CA GLU A 95 14.76 2.65 1.15
C GLU A 95 13.53 2.93 2.00
N VAL A 96 12.39 2.30 1.70
CA VAL A 96 11.16 2.37 2.49
C VAL A 96 11.22 1.34 3.60
N LYS A 97 11.35 1.79 4.85
CA LYS A 97 11.51 0.93 6.04
C LYS A 97 10.20 0.52 6.69
N ALA A 98 9.11 1.26 6.44
CA ALA A 98 7.79 0.99 7.01
C ALA A 98 6.70 1.01 5.93
N PRO A 99 6.62 -0.02 5.05
CA PRO A 99 5.67 -0.03 3.92
C PRO A 99 4.21 0.10 4.34
N ARG A 100 3.82 -0.45 5.49
CA ARG A 100 2.44 -0.39 6.02
C ARG A 100 1.94 1.03 6.26
N LEU A 101 2.86 1.97 6.47
CA LEU A 101 2.56 3.38 6.72
C LEU A 101 2.59 4.25 5.45
N LEU A 102 2.96 3.70 4.29
CA LEU A 102 2.91 4.42 3.02
C LEU A 102 1.47 4.85 2.72
N SER A 103 1.30 6.06 2.19
CA SER A 103 -0.01 6.47 1.66
C SER A 103 -0.37 5.60 0.45
N MET A 104 -1.67 5.42 0.19
CA MET A 104 -2.10 4.65 -0.99
C MET A 104 -1.57 5.24 -2.30
N ALA A 105 -1.50 6.57 -2.41
CA ALA A 105 -0.95 7.23 -3.58
C ALA A 105 0.56 6.94 -3.76
N ASP A 106 1.32 6.86 -2.67
CA ASP A 106 2.74 6.46 -2.74
C ASP A 106 2.87 4.98 -3.12
N LEU A 107 2.00 4.12 -2.58
CA LEU A 107 1.96 2.70 -2.93
C LEU A 107 1.70 2.52 -4.43
N ASP A 108 0.71 3.22 -5.01
CA ASP A 108 0.38 3.14 -6.43
C ASP A 108 1.59 3.45 -7.32
N VAL A 109 2.34 4.51 -6.98
CA VAL A 109 3.55 4.90 -7.71
C VAL A 109 4.65 3.86 -7.59
N LEU A 110 4.85 3.30 -6.39
CA LEU A 110 5.83 2.23 -6.18
C LEU A 110 5.45 0.97 -6.94
N LEU A 111 4.18 0.56 -6.91
CA LEU A 111 3.70 -0.62 -7.66
C LEU A 111 3.89 -0.42 -9.17
N LEU A 112 3.55 0.75 -9.71
CA LEU A 112 3.78 1.01 -11.13
C LEU A 112 5.27 1.01 -11.49
N GLY A 113 6.10 1.61 -10.64
CA GLY A 113 7.55 1.60 -10.83
C GLY A 113 8.15 0.20 -10.78
N ILE A 114 7.67 -0.65 -9.86
CA ILE A 114 8.11 -2.05 -9.73
C ILE A 114 7.70 -2.84 -10.98
N ARG A 115 6.46 -2.65 -11.45
CA ARG A 115 5.99 -3.26 -12.69
C ARG A 115 6.86 -2.83 -13.87
N ALA A 116 7.08 -1.53 -14.03
CA ALA A 116 7.89 -0.99 -15.13
C ALA A 116 9.33 -1.53 -15.11
N ALA A 117 9.93 -1.65 -13.92
CA ALA A 117 11.27 -2.21 -13.77
C ALA A 117 11.31 -3.72 -14.09
N SER A 118 10.23 -4.46 -13.83
CA SER A 118 10.18 -5.92 -13.95
C SER A 118 9.81 -6.39 -15.36
N TYR A 119 8.83 -5.77 -15.99
CA TYR A 119 8.24 -6.20 -17.27
C TYR A 119 8.49 -5.23 -18.44
N GLY A 120 8.97 -4.02 -18.15
CA GLY A 120 9.28 -3.00 -19.15
C GLY A 120 8.34 -1.79 -19.11
N GLU A 121 8.61 -0.81 -19.97
CA GLU A 121 7.95 0.52 -19.94
C GLU A 121 6.52 0.52 -20.51
N LYS A 122 6.09 -0.58 -21.12
CA LYS A 122 4.78 -0.73 -21.73
C LYS A 122 3.97 -1.81 -21.03
N MET A 123 2.66 -1.61 -20.97
CA MET A 123 1.69 -2.57 -20.46
C MET A 123 0.55 -2.69 -21.46
N GLU A 124 0.16 -3.91 -21.82
CA GLU A 124 -1.07 -4.13 -22.59
C GLU A 124 -2.29 -4.01 -21.69
N VAL A 125 -3.31 -3.30 -22.17
CA VAL A 125 -4.59 -3.14 -21.48
C VAL A 125 -5.72 -3.47 -22.44
N GLU A 126 -6.55 -4.42 -22.02
CA GLU A 126 -7.76 -4.75 -22.76
C GLU A 126 -8.88 -3.76 -22.40
N SER A 127 -9.53 -3.18 -23.41
CA SER A 127 -10.69 -2.31 -23.20
C SER A 127 -11.71 -2.49 -24.31
N THR A 128 -12.98 -2.52 -23.93
CA THR A 128 -14.11 -2.64 -24.85
C THR A 128 -14.62 -1.25 -25.22
N CYS A 129 -14.70 -0.98 -26.53
CA CYS A 129 -15.23 0.27 -27.03
C CYS A 129 -16.70 0.46 -26.60
N PRO A 130 -17.06 1.58 -25.95
CA PRO A 130 -18.42 1.81 -25.46
C PRO A 130 -19.42 2.09 -26.60
N GLU A 131 -18.95 2.48 -27.79
CA GLU A 131 -19.81 2.81 -28.92
C GLU A 131 -20.14 1.60 -29.80
N CYS A 132 -19.15 0.79 -30.16
CA CYS A 132 -19.34 -0.32 -31.09
C CYS A 132 -19.15 -1.72 -30.48
N GLY A 133 -18.77 -1.81 -29.21
CA GLY A 133 -18.58 -3.09 -28.50
C GLY A 133 -17.33 -3.88 -28.90
N GLU A 134 -16.45 -3.32 -29.71
CA GLU A 134 -15.19 -3.97 -30.12
C GLU A 134 -14.21 -4.02 -28.94
N ALA A 135 -13.71 -5.22 -28.61
CA ALA A 135 -12.62 -5.39 -27.66
C ALA A 135 -11.28 -5.13 -28.36
N SER A 136 -10.38 -4.37 -27.73
CA SER A 136 -9.07 -4.08 -28.29
C SER A 136 -8.02 -3.99 -27.18
N ASN A 137 -6.78 -4.37 -27.53
CA ASN A 137 -5.63 -4.30 -26.64
C ASN A 137 -4.84 -3.03 -26.97
N PHE A 138 -4.46 -2.29 -25.92
CA PHE A 138 -3.76 -1.03 -26.03
C PHE A 138 -2.42 -1.07 -25.29
N ASP A 139 -1.37 -0.65 -25.96
CA ASP A 139 -0.06 -0.41 -25.35
C ASP A 139 -0.08 0.89 -24.54
N VAL A 140 0.02 0.78 -23.23
CA VAL A 140 0.10 1.90 -22.31
C VAL A 140 1.55 2.18 -21.92
N ASN A 141 1.98 3.43 -22.07
CA ASN A 141 3.31 3.89 -21.64
C ASN A 141 3.32 4.22 -20.14
N LEU A 142 3.96 3.39 -19.32
CA LEU A 142 4.00 3.54 -17.86
C LEU A 142 4.79 4.78 -17.40
N PRO A 143 5.97 5.12 -17.97
CA PRO A 143 6.65 6.39 -17.70
C PRO A 143 5.77 7.63 -17.88
N ALA A 144 4.90 7.65 -18.90
CA ALA A 144 4.00 8.77 -19.13
C ALA A 144 3.00 8.95 -17.97
N ILE A 145 2.55 7.84 -17.37
CA ILE A 145 1.66 7.85 -16.20
C ILE A 145 2.41 8.30 -14.95
N LEU A 146 3.63 7.80 -14.73
CA LEU A 146 4.49 8.26 -13.63
C LEU A 146 4.78 9.77 -13.70
N ALA A 147 4.82 10.35 -14.90
CA ALA A 147 4.97 11.79 -15.09
C ALA A 147 3.73 12.61 -14.67
N THR A 148 2.57 11.98 -14.48
CA THR A 148 1.32 12.66 -14.05
C THR A 148 1.18 12.80 -12.53
N VAL A 149 2.14 12.27 -11.76
CA VAL A 149 2.12 12.27 -10.29
C VAL A 149 1.95 13.69 -9.75
N LYS A 150 0.89 13.91 -8.97
CA LYS A 150 0.63 15.17 -8.27
C LYS A 150 1.13 15.08 -6.83
N ASP A 151 1.78 16.14 -6.38
CA ASP A 151 2.21 16.25 -4.98
C ASP A 151 1.01 16.25 -4.03
N LEU A 152 1.06 15.40 -3.02
CA LEU A 152 0.20 15.47 -1.85
C LEU A 152 0.67 16.65 -0.97
N PRO A 153 -0.27 17.43 -0.39
CA PRO A 153 0.10 18.49 0.52
C PRO A 153 0.79 17.88 1.76
N PRO A 154 1.87 18.48 2.29
CA PRO A 154 2.58 17.92 3.45
C PRO A 154 1.76 17.99 4.74
N GLU A 155 0.73 18.84 4.77
CA GLU A 155 -0.18 19.01 5.90
C GLU A 155 -1.60 19.20 5.37
N CYS A 156 -2.60 18.58 6.02
CA CYS A 156 -3.99 18.72 5.66
C CYS A 156 -4.82 19.15 6.87
N LEU A 157 -5.00 20.46 7.02
CA LEU A 157 -5.77 21.05 8.12
C LEU A 157 -7.24 21.26 7.75
N VAL A 158 -8.14 20.84 8.63
CA VAL A 158 -9.58 21.04 8.52
C VAL A 158 -10.08 21.83 9.72
N ARG A 159 -10.54 23.05 9.45
CA ARG A 159 -11.16 23.91 10.48
C ARG A 159 -12.61 23.50 10.72
N LEU A 160 -12.89 22.96 11.91
CA LEU A 160 -14.23 22.53 12.31
C LEU A 160 -15.06 23.69 12.86
N SER A 161 -14.45 24.50 13.74
CA SER A 161 -14.99 25.74 14.35
C SER A 161 -13.90 26.83 14.41
N GLU A 162 -14.15 27.95 15.10
CA GLU A 162 -13.13 28.99 15.31
C GLU A 162 -11.92 28.47 16.10
N ASP A 163 -12.19 27.57 17.04
CA ASP A 163 -11.23 27.08 18.03
C ASP A 163 -10.65 25.69 17.75
N ILE A 164 -11.29 24.92 16.84
CA ILE A 164 -10.95 23.51 16.61
C ILE A 164 -10.48 23.29 15.18
N ILE A 165 -9.26 22.76 15.06
CA ILE A 165 -8.63 22.37 13.80
C ILE A 165 -8.17 20.92 13.90
N VAL A 166 -8.47 20.12 12.88
CA VAL A 166 -8.05 18.73 12.78
C VAL A 166 -6.97 18.61 11.69
N SER A 167 -5.87 17.94 12.00
CA SER A 167 -4.85 17.58 11.00
C SER A 167 -5.06 16.14 10.53
N LEU A 168 -5.07 15.96 9.21
CA LEU A 168 -5.36 14.71 8.55
C LEU A 168 -4.17 14.20 7.72
N ARG A 169 -4.10 12.88 7.56
CA ARG A 169 -3.30 12.18 6.55
C ARG A 169 -4.19 11.39 5.60
N PRO A 170 -3.71 11.06 4.38
CA PRO A 170 -4.39 10.08 3.53
C PRO A 170 -4.42 8.70 4.18
N TYR A 171 -5.24 7.82 3.60
CA TYR A 171 -5.23 6.40 3.93
C TYR A 171 -3.85 5.82 3.61
N ASN A 172 -3.36 4.98 4.51
CA ASN A 172 -2.14 4.22 4.31
C ASN A 172 -2.44 2.75 4.00
N VAL A 173 -1.41 2.00 3.65
CA VAL A 173 -1.54 0.56 3.32
C VAL A 173 -2.23 -0.21 4.44
N GLU A 174 -1.89 0.06 5.70
CA GLU A 174 -2.54 -0.57 6.86
C GLU A 174 -4.06 -0.31 6.90
N ASN A 175 -4.50 0.92 6.63
CA ASN A 175 -5.94 1.23 6.54
C ASN A 175 -6.61 0.40 5.44
N GLY A 176 -6.00 0.30 4.26
CA GLY A 176 -6.60 -0.48 3.16
C GLY A 176 -6.61 -1.97 3.42
N THR A 177 -5.56 -2.53 4.03
CA THR A 177 -5.54 -3.93 4.46
C THR A 177 -6.67 -4.22 5.45
N GLN A 178 -6.87 -3.35 6.46
CA GLN A 178 -7.96 -3.52 7.42
C GLN A 178 -9.34 -3.50 6.74
N VAL A 179 -9.54 -2.59 5.78
CA VAL A 179 -10.80 -2.52 5.01
C VAL A 179 -10.99 -3.75 4.13
N ALA A 180 -9.94 -4.22 3.45
CA ALA A 180 -10.00 -5.40 2.60
C ALA A 180 -10.34 -6.67 3.40
N MET A 181 -9.71 -6.86 4.57
CA MET A 181 -10.01 -7.98 5.47
C MET A 181 -11.46 -7.92 5.97
N ALA A 182 -11.91 -6.75 6.44
CA ALA A 182 -13.28 -6.59 6.92
C ALA A 182 -14.32 -6.82 5.82
N ALA A 183 -14.06 -6.35 4.60
CA ALA A 183 -14.93 -6.59 3.45
C ALA A 183 -15.00 -8.08 3.08
N PHE A 184 -13.89 -8.80 3.19
CA PHE A 184 -13.87 -10.25 2.96
C PHE A 184 -14.69 -11.00 4.02
N ASP A 185 -14.46 -10.73 5.30
CA ASP A 185 -15.19 -11.36 6.40
C ASP A 185 -16.69 -11.09 6.28
N GLU A 186 -17.05 -9.87 5.91
CA GLU A 186 -18.43 -9.48 5.69
C GLU A 186 -19.05 -10.19 4.47
N SER A 187 -18.34 -10.27 3.35
CA SER A 187 -18.82 -10.99 2.16
C SER A 187 -19.11 -12.46 2.48
N ARG A 188 -18.24 -13.10 3.27
CA ARG A 188 -18.39 -14.49 3.71
C ARG A 188 -19.58 -14.64 4.66
N ARG A 189 -19.75 -13.71 5.60
CA ARG A 189 -20.88 -13.66 6.53
C ARG A 189 -22.22 -13.55 5.79
N LEU A 190 -22.29 -12.71 4.76
CA LEU A 190 -23.48 -12.55 3.93
C LEU A 190 -23.82 -13.81 3.14
N GLN A 191 -22.81 -14.48 2.55
CA GLN A 191 -23.02 -15.77 1.86
C GLN A 191 -23.56 -16.85 2.80
N PHE A 192 -23.10 -16.88 4.05
CA PHE A 192 -23.68 -17.79 5.05
C PHE A 192 -25.13 -17.42 5.38
N ALA A 193 -25.42 -16.12 5.54
CA ALA A 193 -26.76 -15.63 5.89
C ALA A 193 -27.83 -15.96 4.82
N GLU A 194 -27.46 -16.14 3.55
CA GLU A 194 -28.39 -16.54 2.49
C GLU A 194 -29.03 -17.92 2.71
N ASN A 195 -28.34 -18.80 3.44
CA ASN A 195 -28.81 -20.15 3.74
C ASN A 195 -29.57 -20.23 5.07
N GLU A 196 -29.66 -19.12 5.80
CA GLU A 196 -30.29 -19.05 7.13
C GLU A 196 -31.76 -18.62 7.05
N PRO A 197 -32.57 -18.97 8.07
CA PRO A 197 -33.94 -18.49 8.19
C PRO A 197 -34.02 -16.95 8.21
N GLU A 198 -35.13 -16.39 7.70
CA GLU A 198 -35.31 -14.95 7.50
C GLU A 198 -35.01 -14.09 8.73
N ASN A 199 -35.40 -14.54 9.93
CA ASN A 199 -35.14 -13.84 11.18
C ASN A 199 -33.64 -13.77 11.52
N VAL A 200 -32.91 -14.87 11.30
CA VAL A 200 -31.46 -14.94 11.52
C VAL A 200 -30.73 -14.12 10.47
N ARG A 201 -31.14 -14.23 9.20
CA ARG A 201 -30.62 -13.43 8.10
C ARG A 201 -30.73 -11.92 8.37
N MET A 202 -31.90 -11.45 8.82
CA MET A 202 -32.11 -10.05 9.17
C MET A 202 -31.27 -9.58 10.36
N GLN A 203 -31.06 -10.44 11.38
CA GLN A 203 -30.15 -10.13 12.48
C GLN A 203 -28.70 -10.00 11.99
N MET A 204 -28.25 -10.96 11.18
CA MET A 204 -26.90 -10.95 10.63
C MET A 204 -26.64 -9.68 9.82
N LEU A 205 -27.59 -9.30 8.95
CA LEU A 205 -27.53 -8.06 8.16
C LEU A 205 -27.42 -6.80 9.03
N ASN A 206 -28.20 -6.69 10.11
CA ASN A 206 -28.14 -5.54 11.01
C ASN A 206 -26.78 -5.43 11.73
N GLU A 207 -26.21 -6.57 12.15
CA GLU A 207 -24.88 -6.63 12.75
C GLU A 207 -23.78 -6.22 11.77
N SER A 208 -23.90 -6.65 10.52
CA SER A 208 -23.02 -6.25 9.41
C SER A 208 -23.01 -4.75 9.18
N TYR A 209 -24.20 -4.12 9.10
CA TYR A 209 -24.31 -2.67 8.97
C TYR A 209 -23.65 -1.91 10.14
N SER A 210 -23.86 -2.40 11.36
CA SER A 210 -23.23 -1.83 12.57
C SER A 210 -21.70 -1.94 12.51
N THR A 211 -21.19 -3.08 12.05
CA THR A 211 -19.75 -3.34 11.92
C THR A 211 -19.10 -2.42 10.89
N ILE A 212 -19.70 -2.30 9.70
CA ILE A 212 -19.23 -1.38 8.65
C ILE A 212 -19.25 0.08 9.14
N SER A 213 -20.31 0.49 9.85
CA SER A 213 -20.40 1.84 10.39
C SER A 213 -19.29 2.14 11.40
N LYS A 214 -18.95 1.18 12.28
CA LYS A 214 -17.84 1.32 13.23
C LYS A 214 -16.50 1.38 12.52
N LEU A 215 -16.28 0.50 11.54
CA LEU A 215 -15.05 0.49 10.74
C LEU A 215 -14.81 1.83 10.04
N ASN A 216 -15.85 2.43 9.46
CA ASN A 216 -15.73 3.75 8.81
C ASN A 216 -15.36 4.86 9.81
N ALA A 217 -15.94 4.85 11.01
CA ALA A 217 -15.61 5.82 12.05
C ALA A 217 -14.19 5.62 12.59
N ASP A 218 -13.78 4.36 12.81
CA ASP A 218 -12.42 4.01 13.24
C ASP A 218 -11.38 4.40 12.18
N MET A 219 -11.66 4.14 10.90
CA MET A 219 -10.78 4.53 9.80
C MET A 219 -10.63 6.05 9.72
N MET A 220 -11.73 6.80 9.91
CA MET A 220 -11.68 8.27 9.98
C MET A 220 -10.81 8.74 11.14
N ALA A 221 -10.95 8.15 12.32
CA ALA A 221 -10.14 8.47 13.49
C ALA A 221 -8.65 8.15 13.29
N GLN A 222 -8.32 7.01 12.67
CA GLN A 222 -6.95 6.63 12.36
C GLN A 222 -6.24 7.58 11.37
N CYS A 223 -7.01 8.34 10.57
CA CYS A 223 -6.47 9.35 9.65
C CYS A 223 -6.21 10.70 10.30
N VAL A 224 -6.65 10.91 11.55
CA VAL A 224 -6.37 12.12 12.30
C VAL A 224 -4.99 12.00 12.95
N ILE A 225 -4.07 12.89 12.57
CA ILE A 225 -2.74 12.96 13.19
C ILE A 225 -2.84 13.61 14.55
N HIS A 226 -3.54 14.74 14.62
CA HIS A 226 -3.80 15.46 15.86
C HIS A 226 -5.03 16.37 15.74
N VAL A 227 -5.51 16.84 16.89
CA VAL A 227 -6.54 17.88 16.99
C VAL A 227 -5.97 19.05 17.78
N ILE A 228 -6.08 20.25 17.22
CA ILE A 228 -5.68 21.50 17.87
C ILE A 228 -6.93 22.11 18.50
N THR A 229 -6.87 22.38 19.80
CA THR A 229 -7.90 23.05 20.61
C THR A 229 -7.29 24.26 21.32
N PRO A 230 -8.10 25.13 21.97
CA PRO A 230 -7.58 26.24 22.78
C PRO A 230 -6.69 25.78 23.95
N GLU A 231 -6.89 24.55 24.43
CA GLU A 231 -6.18 23.97 25.57
C GLU A 231 -4.86 23.31 25.16
N GLY A 232 -4.69 23.02 23.86
CA GLY A 232 -3.47 22.46 23.31
C GLY A 232 -3.68 21.49 22.16
N MET A 233 -2.64 20.72 21.86
CA MET A 233 -2.65 19.71 20.81
C MET A 233 -2.90 18.32 21.40
N VAL A 234 -3.96 17.66 20.94
CA VAL A 234 -4.31 16.28 21.32
C VAL A 234 -3.83 15.33 20.23
N MET A 235 -2.95 14.39 20.61
CA MET A 235 -2.40 13.35 19.72
C MET A 235 -2.72 11.93 20.19
N ASP A 236 -3.40 11.77 21.33
CA ASP A 236 -3.73 10.45 21.88
C ASP A 236 -4.77 9.75 21.00
N PRO A 237 -4.48 8.55 20.46
CA PRO A 237 -5.40 7.85 19.56
C PRO A 237 -6.74 7.48 20.21
N THR A 238 -6.77 7.25 21.52
CA THR A 238 -8.00 6.89 22.25
C THR A 238 -8.91 8.11 22.36
N MET A 239 -8.35 9.25 22.77
CA MET A 239 -9.07 10.53 22.83
C MET A 239 -9.56 10.98 21.45
N ILE A 240 -8.73 10.81 20.41
CA ILE A 240 -9.11 11.14 19.02
C ILE A 240 -10.27 10.26 18.55
N ARG A 241 -10.23 8.95 18.82
CA ARG A 241 -11.34 8.04 18.49
C ARG A 241 -12.62 8.44 19.22
N GLU A 242 -12.53 8.72 20.52
CA GLU A 242 -13.67 9.18 21.30
C GLU A 242 -14.24 10.49 20.75
N PHE A 243 -13.38 11.45 20.38
CA PHE A 243 -13.78 12.70 19.74
C PHE A 243 -14.56 12.42 18.45
N ILE A 244 -13.98 11.66 17.51
CA ILE A 244 -14.61 11.35 16.20
C ILE A 244 -15.95 10.62 16.37
N ASN A 245 -16.09 9.76 17.38
CA ASN A 245 -17.35 9.06 17.64
C ASN A 245 -18.45 9.97 18.21
N ASN A 246 -18.10 11.12 18.79
CA ASN A 246 -19.03 12.02 19.47
C ASN A 246 -19.19 13.39 18.80
N ILE A 247 -18.50 13.67 17.68
CA ILE A 247 -18.64 14.95 16.97
C ILE A 247 -20.01 15.11 16.29
N PRO A 248 -20.48 16.36 16.08
CA PRO A 248 -21.66 16.62 15.28
C PRO A 248 -21.50 16.12 13.83
N ARG A 249 -22.59 15.64 13.22
CA ARG A 249 -22.62 15.19 11.81
C ARG A 249 -22.00 16.18 10.82
N LYS A 250 -22.19 17.50 11.06
CA LYS A 250 -21.60 18.56 10.23
C LYS A 250 -20.07 18.51 10.22
N TRP A 251 -19.44 18.20 11.36
CA TRP A 251 -17.99 18.08 11.46
C TRP A 251 -17.50 16.78 10.83
N GLY A 252 -18.18 15.66 11.08
CA GLY A 252 -17.88 14.39 10.42
C GLY A 252 -17.89 14.51 8.89
N ASN A 253 -18.94 15.13 8.32
CA ASN A 253 -19.03 15.36 6.88
C ASN A 253 -17.89 16.24 6.32
N LYS A 254 -17.41 17.24 7.10
CA LYS A 254 -16.27 18.08 6.69
C LYS A 254 -14.97 17.25 6.62
N ILE A 255 -14.72 16.41 7.62
CA ILE A 255 -13.55 15.53 7.67
C ILE A 255 -13.62 14.52 6.54
N GLU A 256 -14.76 13.83 6.37
CA GLU A 256 -14.97 12.85 5.31
C GLU A 256 -14.75 13.47 3.92
N LYS A 257 -15.31 14.66 3.66
CA LYS A 257 -15.10 15.36 2.39
C LYS A 257 -13.62 15.66 2.16
N LYS A 258 -12.90 16.14 3.19
CA LYS A 258 -11.47 16.42 3.05
C LYS A 258 -10.65 15.16 2.84
N LEU A 259 -10.97 14.05 3.51
CA LEU A 259 -10.33 12.76 3.28
C LEU A 259 -10.57 12.28 1.84
N LYS A 260 -11.79 12.40 1.30
CA LYS A 260 -12.07 12.07 -0.11
C LYS A 260 -11.24 12.90 -1.08
N GLU A 261 -11.16 14.22 -0.85
CA GLU A 261 -10.30 15.10 -1.65
C GLU A 261 -8.83 14.67 -1.56
N LEU A 262 -8.32 14.45 -0.35
CA LEU A 262 -6.92 14.10 -0.11
C LEU A 262 -6.53 12.77 -0.76
N ASN A 263 -7.38 11.74 -0.63
CA ASN A 263 -7.15 10.42 -1.21
C ASN A 263 -7.37 10.35 -2.72
N SER A 264 -7.96 11.39 -3.33
CA SER A 264 -8.06 11.51 -4.79
C SER A 264 -6.80 12.11 -5.44
N ILE A 265 -5.86 12.60 -4.63
CA ILE A 265 -4.58 13.14 -5.11
C ILE A 265 -3.61 11.98 -5.30
N GLY A 266 -3.00 11.91 -6.48
CA GLY A 266 -2.03 10.90 -6.86
C GLY A 266 -1.68 11.02 -8.34
N MET A 267 -1.30 9.92 -8.95
CA MET A 267 -1.14 9.79 -10.40
C MET A 267 -2.49 9.64 -11.11
N ASP A 268 -2.59 10.12 -12.35
CA ASP A 268 -3.77 9.89 -13.19
C ASP A 268 -3.72 8.45 -13.72
N LYS A 269 -4.62 7.60 -13.21
CA LYS A 269 -4.70 6.18 -13.59
C LYS A 269 -5.47 5.96 -14.90
N ARG A 270 -5.92 7.03 -15.55
CA ARG A 270 -6.70 6.96 -16.79
C ARG A 270 -5.81 7.10 -18.00
N VAL A 271 -6.05 6.27 -18.99
CA VAL A 271 -5.32 6.27 -20.25
C VAL A 271 -6.29 6.53 -21.40
N ASP A 272 -5.90 7.45 -22.28
CA ASP A 272 -6.65 7.76 -23.49
C ASP A 272 -6.45 6.63 -24.50
N VAL A 273 -7.55 6.06 -24.98
CA VAL A 273 -7.57 4.98 -25.95
C VAL A 273 -8.50 5.33 -27.11
N LYS A 274 -8.17 4.84 -28.30
CA LYS A 274 -8.90 5.11 -29.54
C LYS A 274 -9.29 3.80 -30.22
N CYS A 275 -10.57 3.62 -30.53
CA CYS A 275 -11.06 2.41 -31.19
C CYS A 275 -10.48 2.29 -32.59
N GLY A 276 -9.86 1.15 -32.92
CA GLY A 276 -9.37 0.89 -34.28
C GLY A 276 -10.48 0.75 -35.33
N LYS A 277 -11.74 0.55 -34.92
CA LYS A 277 -12.88 0.28 -35.81
C LYS A 277 -13.77 1.49 -36.07
N CYS A 278 -14.23 2.16 -35.02
CA CYS A 278 -15.13 3.32 -35.13
C CYS A 278 -14.47 4.65 -34.79
N GLU A 279 -13.17 4.67 -34.50
CA GLU A 279 -12.39 5.86 -34.12
C GLU A 279 -12.85 6.59 -32.85
N HIS A 280 -13.79 6.02 -32.10
CA HIS A 280 -14.21 6.55 -30.80
C HIS A 280 -13.04 6.68 -29.84
N GLU A 281 -12.90 7.83 -29.19
CA GLU A 281 -11.90 8.07 -28.15
C GLU A 281 -12.56 8.04 -26.77
N TRP A 282 -11.99 7.28 -25.84
CA TRP A 282 -12.44 7.25 -24.45
C TRP A 282 -11.26 7.08 -23.50
N LYS A 283 -11.53 7.28 -22.20
CA LYS A 283 -10.57 7.00 -21.13
C LYS A 283 -10.91 5.67 -20.49
N THR A 284 -9.94 4.76 -20.47
CA THR A 284 -10.02 3.55 -19.65
C THR A 284 -9.17 3.73 -18.40
N GLU A 285 -9.62 3.17 -17.28
CA GLU A 285 -8.91 3.25 -16.00
C GLU A 285 -8.06 1.99 -15.83
N LEU A 286 -6.80 2.16 -15.43
CA LEU A 286 -5.93 1.05 -15.09
C LEU A 286 -6.32 0.46 -13.74
N GLU A 287 -6.48 -0.87 -13.69
CA GLU A 287 -6.75 -1.58 -12.45
C GLU A 287 -5.43 -1.83 -11.69
N PHE A 288 -5.29 -1.24 -10.50
CA PHE A 288 -4.11 -1.42 -9.63
C PHE A 288 -4.33 -2.47 -8.53
N ASN A 289 -5.28 -3.40 -8.71
CA ASN A 289 -5.54 -4.45 -7.74
C ASN A 289 -4.31 -5.38 -7.66
N PRO A 290 -3.60 -5.45 -6.52
CA PRO A 290 -2.37 -6.23 -6.41
C PRO A 290 -2.49 -7.70 -6.79
N ALA A 291 -3.68 -8.29 -6.67
CA ALA A 291 -3.95 -9.67 -7.07
C ALA A 291 -3.88 -9.88 -8.59
N ASN A 292 -4.31 -8.89 -9.38
CA ASN A 292 -4.41 -9.00 -10.84
C ASN A 292 -3.31 -8.18 -11.55
N PHE A 293 -2.78 -7.16 -10.88
CA PHE A 293 -1.90 -6.15 -11.48
C PHE A 293 -0.58 -6.71 -12.00
N PHE A 294 -0.11 -7.85 -11.48
CA PHE A 294 1.12 -8.49 -11.93
C PHE A 294 0.89 -9.76 -12.77
N ASP A 295 -0.35 -10.24 -12.87
CA ASP A 295 -0.68 -11.47 -13.59
C ASP A 295 -0.93 -11.26 -15.10
N GLN A 296 -1.16 -10.01 -15.54
CA GLN A 296 -1.56 -9.69 -16.92
C GLN A 296 -0.51 -10.02 -18.00
N ASP A 297 0.74 -10.32 -17.65
CA ASP A 297 1.82 -10.62 -18.60
C ASP A 297 2.52 -11.98 -18.35
N SER A 298 1.93 -12.88 -17.55
CA SER A 298 2.52 -14.20 -17.22
C SER A 298 1.77 -15.41 -17.80
#